data_AF-A0A2V2CZX1-F1
#
_entry.id   AF-A0A2V2CZX1-F1
#
_cell.length_a   1.000
_cell.length_b   1.000
_cell.length_c   1.000
_cell.angle_alpha   90.00
_cell.angle_beta   90.00
_cell.angle_gamma   90.00
#
_symmetry.space_group_name_H-M   'P 1'
#
loop_
_entity.id
_entity.type
_entity.pdbx_description
1 polymer ?
#
loop_
_entity_poly.entity_id
_entity_poly.type
_entity_poly.pdbx_seq_one_letter_code
_entity_poly.pdbx_strand_id
1 'polypeptide(L)'
;MNSDTSSNPEKALDNYISVVCNGKVNKLEKLAPAEYWEYLEDENDVSMKDAEEQMEELNKTLIRGLEDEYGDNIKVSYKILEKDDASSSDLDEMKDYIKSNYDIPKKSVTDAVELEVELTVRGDDDEETTESTFYAVKVGGDWYICSANGAFLGI
;
A
#
# COMPACT_ATOMS: atom_id res chain seq x y z
N MET A 1 5.33 -20.84 21.25
CA MET A 1 4.67 -20.30 20.04
C MET A 1 4.91 -18.81 20.09
N ASN A 2 5.95 -18.32 19.42
CA ASN A 2 6.25 -16.89 19.41
C ASN A 2 5.32 -16.25 18.38
N SER A 3 4.32 -15.54 18.87
CA SER A 3 3.58 -14.55 18.12
C SER A 3 4.51 -13.37 17.85
N ASP A 4 5.34 -13.49 16.81
CA ASP A 4 6.05 -12.33 16.26
C ASP A 4 5.00 -11.41 15.62
N THR A 5 4.48 -10.50 16.43
CA THR A 5 3.83 -9.26 15.98
C THR A 5 4.88 -8.29 15.45
N SER A 6 5.87 -8.76 14.69
CA SER A 6 6.83 -7.88 14.01
C SER A 6 6.19 -7.39 12.71
N SER A 7 6.20 -6.07 12.54
CA SER A 7 5.90 -5.43 11.27
C SER A 7 6.92 -5.90 10.23
N ASN A 8 6.47 -6.31 9.05
CA ASN A 8 7.35 -6.73 7.95
C ASN A 8 6.76 -6.30 6.59
N PRO A 9 7.58 -6.27 5.52
CA PRO A 9 7.12 -5.87 4.19
C PRO A 9 5.95 -6.71 3.66
N GLU A 10 5.94 -8.01 3.98
CA GLU A 10 4.90 -8.93 3.51
C GLU A 10 3.52 -8.59 4.10
N LYS A 11 3.49 -8.16 5.37
CA LYS A 11 2.29 -7.70 6.06
C LYS A 11 1.85 -6.32 5.59
N ALA A 12 2.79 -5.46 5.21
CA ALA A 12 2.47 -4.18 4.58
C ALA A 12 1.73 -4.42 3.24
N LEU A 13 2.23 -5.36 2.43
CA LEU A 13 1.57 -5.77 1.19
C LEU A 13 0.20 -6.41 1.44
N ASP A 14 0.06 -7.31 2.43
CA ASP A 14 -1.25 -7.89 2.80
C ASP A 14 -2.28 -6.82 3.16
N ASN A 15 -1.87 -5.82 3.94
CA ASN A 15 -2.74 -4.69 4.27
C ASN A 15 -3.14 -3.92 3.00
N TYR A 16 -2.17 -3.59 2.15
CA TYR A 16 -2.41 -2.85 0.91
C TYR A 16 -3.40 -3.57 -0.02
N ILE A 17 -3.15 -4.84 -0.35
CA ILE A 17 -4.03 -5.65 -1.19
C ILE A 17 -5.40 -5.87 -0.53
N SER A 18 -5.43 -6.05 0.80
CA SER A 18 -6.69 -6.18 1.54
C SER A 18 -7.59 -4.95 1.42
N VAL A 19 -7.02 -3.75 1.51
CA VAL A 19 -7.78 -2.50 1.48
C VAL A 19 -8.10 -2.11 0.03
N VAL A 20 -7.08 -1.99 -0.82
CA VAL A 20 -7.20 -1.43 -2.18
C VAL A 20 -7.94 -2.39 -3.10
N CYS A 21 -7.56 -3.67 -3.12
CA CYS A 21 -8.13 -4.64 -4.05
C CYS A 21 -9.36 -5.35 -3.47
N ASN A 22 -9.36 -5.65 -2.17
CA ASN A 22 -10.42 -6.45 -1.53
C ASN A 22 -11.41 -5.64 -0.69
N GLY A 23 -11.36 -4.30 -0.75
CA GLY A 23 -12.38 -3.41 -0.18
C GLY A 23 -12.48 -3.43 1.35
N LYS A 24 -11.44 -3.88 2.07
CA LYS A 24 -11.42 -3.85 3.56
C LYS A 24 -11.06 -2.47 4.08
N VAL A 25 -11.84 -1.46 3.69
CA VAL A 25 -11.56 -0.04 3.93
C VAL A 25 -11.44 0.31 5.42
N ASN A 26 -12.08 -0.45 6.30
CA ASN A 26 -11.94 -0.33 7.75
C ASN A 26 -10.53 -0.66 8.32
N LYS A 27 -9.54 -0.89 7.45
CA LYS A 27 -8.12 -1.06 7.77
C LYS A 27 -7.24 -0.01 7.09
N LEU A 28 -7.84 1.05 6.54
CA LEU A 28 -7.15 2.08 5.76
C LEU A 28 -6.00 2.71 6.54
N GLU A 29 -6.15 2.88 7.86
CA GLU A 29 -5.14 3.44 8.76
C GLU A 29 -3.81 2.68 8.73
N LYS A 30 -3.80 1.43 8.25
CA LYS A 30 -2.60 0.59 8.15
C LYS A 30 -1.80 0.80 6.87
N LEU A 31 -2.31 1.61 5.94
CA LEU A 31 -1.65 1.82 4.64
C LEU A 31 -0.59 2.92 4.68
N ALA A 32 -0.57 3.75 5.72
CA ALA A 32 0.42 4.79 5.90
C ALA A 32 0.68 5.08 7.40
N PRO A 33 1.80 5.74 7.75
CA PRO A 33 2.11 6.17 9.13
C PRO A 33 1.06 7.13 9.70
N ALA A 34 0.95 7.18 11.03
CA ALA A 34 0.03 8.10 11.72
C ALA A 34 0.24 9.55 11.29
N GLU A 35 1.50 9.96 11.16
CA GLU A 35 1.89 11.32 10.76
C GLU A 35 1.42 11.69 9.34
N TYR A 36 1.23 10.71 8.44
CA TYR A 36 0.64 10.96 7.12
C TYR A 36 -0.86 11.27 7.25
N TRP A 37 -1.58 10.53 8.10
CA TRP A 37 -3.00 10.77 8.34
C TRP A 37 -3.24 12.11 9.05
N GLU A 38 -2.39 12.44 10.02
CA GLU A 38 -2.39 13.76 10.67
C GLU A 38 -2.12 14.88 9.66
N TYR A 39 -1.17 14.69 8.74
CA TYR A 39 -0.92 15.65 7.65
C TYR A 39 -2.15 15.85 6.75
N LEU A 40 -2.85 14.79 6.36
CA LEU A 40 -4.07 14.90 5.55
C LEU A 40 -5.18 15.67 6.29
N GLU A 41 -5.36 15.40 7.57
CA GLU A 41 -6.37 16.08 8.39
C GLU A 41 -6.02 17.57 8.56
N ASP A 42 -4.77 17.89 8.91
CA ASP A 42 -4.35 19.26 9.23
C ASP A 42 -4.17 20.15 7.99
N GLU A 43 -3.60 19.61 6.89
CA GLU A 43 -3.21 20.40 5.72
C GLU A 43 -4.22 20.30 4.56
N ASN A 44 -4.96 19.19 4.47
CA ASN A 44 -5.92 18.95 3.37
C ASN A 44 -7.38 18.92 3.84
N ASP A 45 -7.67 19.04 5.13
CA ASP A 45 -9.03 18.92 5.72
C ASP A 45 -9.70 17.58 5.36
N VAL A 46 -8.89 16.52 5.23
CA VAL A 46 -9.33 15.14 4.92
C VAL A 46 -9.25 14.32 6.20
N SER A 47 -10.40 14.05 6.82
CA SER A 47 -10.45 13.15 7.97
C SER A 47 -10.26 11.69 7.55
N MET A 48 -9.96 10.80 8.51
CA MET A 48 -9.93 9.35 8.25
C MET A 48 -11.26 8.86 7.64
N LYS A 49 -12.40 9.43 8.06
CA LYS A 49 -13.70 9.08 7.51
C LYS A 49 -13.83 9.49 6.04
N ASP A 50 -13.34 10.67 5.68
CA ASP A 50 -13.35 11.14 4.28
C ASP A 50 -12.42 10.27 3.42
N ALA A 51 -11.25 9.91 3.95
CA ALA A 51 -10.32 8.99 3.30
C ALA A 51 -10.93 7.58 3.09
N GLU A 52 -11.65 7.06 4.08
CA GLU A 52 -12.40 5.80 3.95
C GLU A 52 -13.46 5.90 2.84
N GLU A 53 -14.27 6.96 2.84
CA GLU A 53 -15.30 7.18 1.79
C GLU A 53 -14.68 7.27 0.38
N GLN A 54 -13.56 7.99 0.23
CA GLN A 54 -12.84 8.05 -1.04
C GLN A 54 -12.27 6.69 -1.47
N MET A 55 -11.71 5.92 -0.53
CA MET A 55 -11.21 4.57 -0.80
C MET A 55 -12.34 3.61 -1.19
N GLU A 56 -13.53 3.72 -0.61
CA GLU A 56 -14.70 2.94 -1.02
C GLU A 56 -15.09 3.22 -2.48
N GLU A 57 -15.10 4.48 -2.91
CA GLU A 57 -15.41 4.84 -4.30
C GLU A 57 -14.33 4.39 -5.28
N LEU A 58 -13.05 4.49 -4.89
CA LEU A 58 -11.93 3.94 -5.67
C LEU A 58 -12.05 2.42 -5.81
N ASN A 59 -12.33 1.71 -4.72
CA ASN A 59 -12.50 0.26 -4.74
C ASN A 59 -13.70 -0.16 -5.61
N LYS A 60 -14.85 0.54 -5.51
CA LYS A 60 -16.02 0.28 -6.38
C LYS A 60 -15.66 0.48 -7.86
N THR A 61 -14.87 1.50 -8.18
CA THR A 61 -14.43 1.77 -9.56
C THR A 61 -13.48 0.69 -10.05
N LEU A 62 -12.52 0.28 -9.22
CA LEU A 62 -11.60 -0.83 -9.51
C LEU A 62 -12.37 -2.13 -9.78
N ILE A 63 -13.25 -2.53 -8.86
CA ILE A 63 -13.99 -3.80 -8.99
C ILE A 63 -14.86 -3.82 -10.24
N ARG A 64 -15.57 -2.73 -10.56
CA ARG A 64 -16.36 -2.66 -11.81
C ARG A 64 -15.49 -2.82 -13.05
N GLY A 65 -14.32 -2.19 -13.08
CA GLY A 65 -13.38 -2.33 -14.19
C GLY A 65 -12.87 -3.76 -14.35
N LEU A 66 -12.62 -4.46 -13.24
CA LEU A 66 -12.24 -5.87 -13.26
C LEU A 66 -13.42 -6.77 -13.65
N GLU A 67 -14.64 -6.48 -13.19
CA GLU A 67 -15.84 -7.24 -13.56
C GLU A 67 -16.15 -7.14 -15.06
N ASP A 68 -15.89 -5.98 -15.68
CA ASP A 68 -16.04 -5.80 -17.13
C ASP A 68 -15.07 -6.69 -17.95
N GLU A 69 -13.94 -7.09 -17.37
CA GLU A 69 -12.88 -7.87 -18.06
C GLU A 69 -12.89 -9.36 -17.69
N TYR A 70 -13.08 -9.69 -16.40
CA TYR A 70 -12.94 -11.04 -15.86
C TYR A 70 -14.27 -11.66 -15.39
N GLY A 71 -15.37 -10.91 -15.44
CA GLY A 71 -16.69 -11.33 -14.97
C GLY A 71 -16.93 -11.10 -13.47
N ASP A 72 -18.08 -11.57 -12.97
CA ASP A 72 -18.49 -11.39 -11.57
C ASP A 72 -17.54 -12.11 -10.57
N ASN A 73 -17.74 -11.85 -9.27
CA ASN A 73 -17.06 -12.55 -8.16
C ASN A 73 -15.53 -12.39 -8.14
N ILE A 74 -15.06 -11.19 -8.48
CA ILE A 74 -13.63 -10.83 -8.50
C ILE A 74 -12.93 -11.21 -7.19
N LYS A 75 -11.82 -11.93 -7.34
CA LYS A 75 -10.87 -12.27 -6.29
C LYS A 75 -9.47 -11.90 -6.72
N VAL A 76 -8.79 -11.13 -5.87
CA VAL A 76 -7.38 -10.78 -6.06
C VAL A 76 -6.55 -11.53 -5.04
N SER A 77 -5.55 -12.27 -5.53
CA SER A 77 -4.57 -12.99 -4.71
C SER A 77 -3.16 -12.64 -5.17
N TYR A 78 -2.17 -12.91 -4.33
CA TYR A 78 -0.79 -12.55 -4.63
C TYR A 78 0.20 -13.57 -4.10
N LYS A 79 1.38 -13.60 -4.71
CA LYS A 79 2.54 -14.35 -4.28
C LYS A 79 3.79 -13.50 -4.45
N ILE A 80 4.56 -13.34 -3.39
CA ILE A 80 5.86 -12.65 -3.46
C ILE A 80 6.86 -13.62 -4.10
N LEU A 81 7.47 -13.18 -5.19
CA LEU A 81 8.50 -13.91 -5.93
C LEU A 81 9.88 -13.62 -5.35
N GLU A 82 10.21 -12.34 -5.25
CA GLU A 82 11.50 -11.85 -4.78
C GLU A 82 11.32 -10.66 -3.83
N LYS A 83 12.33 -10.45 -2.99
CA LYS A 83 12.42 -9.33 -2.06
C LYS A 83 13.86 -8.90 -1.97
N ASP A 84 14.13 -7.68 -2.40
CA ASP A 84 15.45 -7.07 -2.39
C ASP A 84 15.44 -5.78 -1.60
N ASP A 85 16.57 -5.47 -0.95
CA ASP A 85 16.75 -4.18 -0.33
C ASP A 85 16.75 -3.09 -1.41
N ALA A 86 15.99 -2.02 -1.19
CA ALA A 86 16.01 -0.87 -2.09
C ALA A 86 17.41 -0.26 -2.14
N SER A 87 17.77 0.35 -3.27
CA SER A 87 19.09 0.98 -3.37
C SER A 87 19.21 2.14 -2.39
N SER A 88 20.44 2.47 -1.99
CA SER A 88 20.67 3.62 -1.09
C SER A 88 20.15 4.94 -1.69
N SER A 89 20.22 5.08 -3.02
CA SER A 89 19.66 6.23 -3.73
C SER A 89 18.14 6.27 -3.64
N ASP A 90 17.45 5.16 -3.83
CA ASP A 90 15.98 5.11 -3.76
C ASP A 90 15.51 5.38 -2.33
N LEU A 91 16.17 4.78 -1.33
CA LEU A 91 15.86 5.04 0.08
C LEU A 91 16.06 6.52 0.45
N ASP A 92 17.10 7.17 -0.07
CA ASP A 92 17.31 8.60 0.17
C ASP A 92 16.30 9.48 -0.58
N GLU A 93 15.88 9.09 -1.78
CA GLU A 93 14.78 9.76 -2.50
C GLU A 93 13.45 9.64 -1.74
N MET A 94 13.11 8.45 -1.25
CA MET A 94 11.92 8.21 -0.42
C MET A 94 11.96 9.06 0.86
N LYS A 95 13.10 9.13 1.55
CA LYS A 95 13.28 10.01 2.73
C LYS A 95 12.98 11.46 2.39
N ASP A 96 13.51 11.93 1.27
CA ASP A 96 13.39 13.32 0.84
C ASP A 96 11.96 13.67 0.46
N TYR A 97 11.28 12.79 -0.27
CA TYR A 97 9.88 12.93 -0.62
C TYR A 97 8.97 12.91 0.61
N ILE A 98 9.11 11.89 1.46
CA ILE A 98 8.29 11.71 2.67
C ILE A 98 8.43 12.92 3.59
N LYS A 99 9.66 13.44 3.77
CA LYS A 99 9.87 14.65 4.56
C LYS A 99 9.26 15.89 3.91
N SER A 100 9.38 16.04 2.60
CA SER A 100 8.94 17.27 1.92
C SER A 100 7.43 17.36 1.76
N ASN A 101 6.75 16.22 1.63
CA ASN A 101 5.30 16.17 1.37
C ASN A 101 4.47 15.92 2.62
N TYR A 102 5.01 15.21 3.63
CA TYR A 102 4.22 14.80 4.81
C TYR A 102 4.83 15.28 6.14
N ASP A 103 5.89 16.09 6.08
CA ASP A 103 6.71 16.56 7.22
C ASP A 103 7.35 15.45 8.10
N ILE A 104 7.19 14.17 7.73
CA ILE A 104 7.75 13.02 8.46
C ILE A 104 9.28 13.08 8.46
N PRO A 105 9.96 13.04 9.62
CA PRO A 105 11.41 13.15 9.69
C PRO A 105 12.15 12.06 8.90
N LYS A 106 13.15 12.45 8.09
CA LYS A 106 14.01 11.50 7.34
C LYS A 106 14.60 10.38 8.21
N LYS A 107 14.92 10.68 9.48
CA LYS A 107 15.47 9.72 10.45
C LYS A 107 14.47 8.63 10.87
N SER A 108 13.17 8.87 10.71
CA SER A 108 12.11 7.90 11.00
C SER A 108 11.99 6.87 9.88
N VAL A 109 12.42 7.21 8.67
CA VAL A 109 12.50 6.32 7.51
C VAL A 109 13.86 5.61 7.54
N THR A 110 13.83 4.32 7.85
CA THR A 110 15.05 3.58 8.23
C THR A 110 15.46 2.50 7.24
N ASP A 111 14.53 2.03 6.42
CA ASP A 111 14.73 0.89 5.54
C ASP A 111 13.70 0.93 4.41
N ALA A 112 14.00 0.29 3.28
CA ALA A 112 13.07 0.11 2.19
C ALA A 112 13.41 -1.17 1.41
N VAL A 113 12.39 -1.86 0.91
CA VAL A 113 12.54 -3.04 0.06
C VAL A 113 11.71 -2.93 -1.20
N GLU A 114 12.20 -3.55 -2.25
CA GLU A 114 11.48 -3.85 -3.47
C GLU A 114 10.92 -5.28 -3.37
N LEU A 115 9.66 -5.45 -3.77
CA LEU A 115 8.94 -6.72 -3.79
C LEU A 115 8.51 -7.01 -5.22
N GLU A 116 9.03 -8.09 -5.80
CA GLU A 116 8.46 -8.64 -7.03
C GLU A 116 7.29 -9.54 -6.65
N VAL A 117 6.11 -9.23 -7.18
CA VAL A 117 4.84 -9.85 -6.78
C VAL A 117 4.11 -10.36 -8.01
N GLU A 118 3.77 -11.64 -8.00
CA GLU A 118 2.81 -12.24 -8.92
C GLU A 118 1.40 -11.96 -8.37
N LEU A 119 0.63 -11.13 -9.07
CA LEU A 119 -0.77 -10.83 -8.77
C LEU A 119 -1.67 -11.65 -9.69
N THR A 120 -2.64 -12.35 -9.10
CA THR A 120 -3.66 -13.09 -9.83
C THR A 120 -5.02 -12.45 -9.60
N VAL A 121 -5.66 -12.01 -10.67
CA VAL A 121 -7.06 -11.58 -10.69
C VAL A 121 -7.89 -12.70 -11.30
N ARG A 122 -8.95 -13.09 -10.59
CA ARG A 122 -9.86 -14.14 -11.03
C ARG A 122 -11.30 -13.66 -10.91
N GLY A 123 -12.05 -13.73 -12.00
CA GLY A 123 -13.51 -13.64 -12.00
C GLY A 123 -14.15 -14.95 -12.46
N ASP A 124 -15.46 -14.91 -12.69
CA ASP A 124 -16.23 -16.07 -13.17
C ASP A 124 -15.94 -16.43 -14.64
N ASP A 125 -15.54 -15.44 -15.45
CA ASP A 125 -15.32 -15.62 -16.89
C ASP A 125 -13.85 -15.88 -17.26
N ASP A 126 -12.90 -15.24 -16.58
CA ASP A 126 -11.46 -15.39 -16.85
C ASP A 126 -10.56 -15.22 -15.61
N GLU A 127 -9.29 -15.60 -15.75
CA GLU A 127 -8.22 -15.46 -14.76
C GLU A 127 -6.93 -15.01 -15.44
N GLU A 128 -6.32 -13.94 -14.92
CA GLU A 128 -5.02 -13.47 -15.38
C GLU A 128 -4.04 -13.35 -14.22
N THR A 129 -2.77 -13.65 -14.52
CA THR A 129 -1.66 -13.51 -13.58
C THR A 129 -0.59 -12.62 -14.20
N THR A 130 -0.20 -11.59 -13.45
CA THR A 130 0.74 -10.56 -13.89
C THR A 130 1.79 -10.30 -12.81
N GLU A 131 3.03 -10.10 -13.22
CA GLU A 131 4.10 -9.68 -12.32
C GLU A 131 4.07 -8.16 -12.13
N SER A 132 4.27 -7.70 -10.89
CA SER A 132 4.24 -6.29 -10.51
C SER A 132 5.25 -6.02 -9.40
N THR A 133 5.89 -4.86 -9.47
CA THR A 133 6.85 -4.41 -8.47
C THR A 133 6.18 -3.50 -7.45
N PHE A 134 6.34 -3.80 -6.17
CA PHE A 134 5.89 -2.96 -5.05
C PHE A 134 7.07 -2.50 -4.22
N TYR A 135 6.99 -1.29 -3.67
CA TYR A 135 7.96 -0.80 -2.69
C TYR A 135 7.33 -0.78 -1.31
N ALA A 136 8.07 -1.25 -0.31
CA ALA A 136 7.71 -1.11 1.09
C ALA A 136 8.77 -0.31 1.82
N VAL A 137 8.36 0.71 2.58
CA VAL A 137 9.24 1.58 3.35
C VAL A 137 8.99 1.42 4.84
N LYS A 138 10.06 1.44 5.64
CA LYS A 138 10.00 1.31 7.09
C LYS A 138 10.04 2.69 7.76
N VAL A 139 8.91 3.10 8.32
CA VAL A 139 8.74 4.39 9.02
C VAL A 139 8.38 4.13 10.48
N GLY A 140 9.15 4.70 11.41
CA GLY A 140 8.85 4.59 12.85
C GLY A 140 8.95 3.16 13.42
N GLY A 141 9.49 2.20 12.66
CA GLY A 141 9.57 0.80 13.03
C GLY A 141 8.56 -0.11 12.31
N ASP A 142 7.55 0.47 11.66
CA ASP A 142 6.51 -0.23 10.91
C ASP A 142 6.73 -0.12 9.39
N TRP A 143 6.21 -1.08 8.62
CA TRP A 143 6.34 -1.14 7.17
C TRP A 143 5.03 -0.75 6.47
N TYR A 144 5.16 0.03 5.40
CA TYR A 144 4.05 0.55 4.60
C TYR A 144 4.37 0.46 3.11
N ILE A 145 3.36 0.20 2.27
CA ILE A 145 3.53 0.24 0.83
C ILE A 145 3.57 1.69 0.36
N CYS A 146 4.52 2.00 -0.53
CA CYS A 146 4.66 3.30 -1.15
C CYS A 146 5.00 3.15 -2.64
N SER A 147 4.96 4.25 -3.38
CA SER A 147 5.55 4.32 -4.72
C SER A 147 7.08 4.30 -4.65
N ALA A 148 7.73 4.16 -5.81
CA ALA A 148 9.19 4.19 -5.94
C ALA A 148 9.85 5.46 -5.37
N ASN A 149 9.15 6.60 -5.39
CA ASN A 149 9.62 7.86 -4.80
C ASN A 149 9.16 8.08 -3.35
N GLY A 150 8.45 7.13 -2.72
CA GLY A 150 8.04 7.20 -1.31
C GLY A 150 6.69 7.87 -1.06
N ALA A 151 5.88 8.12 -2.09
CA ALA A 151 4.51 8.57 -1.89
C ALA A 151 3.65 7.43 -1.32
N PHE A 152 2.84 7.74 -0.31
CA PHE A 152 1.81 6.82 0.17
C PHE A 152 0.57 6.91 -0.73
N LEU A 153 -0.60 6.51 -0.24
CA LEU A 153 -1.85 6.61 -0.99
C LEU A 153 -2.11 8.03 -1.50
N GLY A 154 -2.66 8.14 -2.71
CA GLY A 154 -3.26 9.37 -3.21
C GLY A 154 -4.76 9.30 -2.95
N ILE A 155 -5.22 10.02 -1.94
CA ILE A 155 -6.61 10.17 -1.48
C ILE A 155 -6.81 11.62 -1.04
#